data_AF-A0A2V6UD00-F1
#
_entry.id   AF-A0A2V6UD00-F1
#
_cell.length_a   1.000
_cell.length_b   1.000
_cell.length_c   1.000
_cell.angle_alpha   90.00
_cell.angle_beta   90.00
_cell.angle_gamma   90.00
#
_symmetry.space_group_name_H-M   'P 1'
#
loop_
_entity.id
_entity.type
_entity.pdbx_description
1 polymer ?
#
loop_
_entity_poly.entity_id
_entity_poly.type
_entity_poly.pdbx_seq_one_letter_code
_entity_poly.pdbx_strand_id
1 'polypeptide(L)'
;MQRLRWLALATVLGAAVPAAAQFPIFDAHIHYSRPDWDTYTPERALSILAAAGVRRAIVSSTPDDGTLKLYEKAPKGIVPFLRPYRTRDDMGSWHSDPGVRAYIEERLKRGIYRGIGEFHLGAADASGPTVKRIAELAGERDLFMQAHVDDVAIERLLTLYPKVRFLWAHAGMSSSAVTVGKLLERFPKLWVELALRTDVAPGGTLDPEWRALFVKYPDRFLVGTDTWVTSRWEVIRDYHRAVQVWLGQLPRDVAESIAWKNGERLFPQ
;
A
#
# COMPACT_ATOMS: atom_id res chain seq x y z
N MET A 1 -18.08 -2.95 73.18
CA MET A 1 -18.85 -2.56 71.97
C MET A 1 -17.93 -1.76 71.06
N GLN A 2 -17.34 -2.43 70.06
CA GLN A 2 -16.41 -1.86 69.07
C GLN A 2 -17.17 -1.13 67.96
N ARG A 3 -16.65 -0.01 67.46
CA ARG A 3 -17.04 0.54 66.16
C ARG A 3 -15.79 0.88 65.36
N LEU A 4 -15.38 -0.07 64.51
CA LEU A 4 -14.37 0.13 63.47
C LEU A 4 -15.03 0.88 62.31
N ARG A 5 -14.54 2.09 61.98
CA ARG A 5 -14.96 2.84 60.80
C ARG A 5 -14.05 2.43 59.63
N TRP A 6 -14.60 1.68 58.68
CA TRP A 6 -13.95 1.39 57.41
C TRP A 6 -14.16 2.58 56.46
N LEU A 7 -13.08 3.26 56.06
CA LEU A 7 -13.09 4.12 54.88
C LEU A 7 -12.92 3.23 53.64
N ALA A 8 -13.96 3.14 52.82
CA ALA A 8 -13.87 2.53 51.50
C ALA A 8 -13.18 3.50 50.55
N LEU A 9 -11.97 3.15 50.10
CA LEU A 9 -11.26 3.85 49.03
C LEU A 9 -11.84 3.36 47.70
N ALA A 10 -12.63 4.19 47.03
CA ALA A 10 -13.15 3.88 45.70
C ALA A 10 -12.04 4.06 44.67
N THR A 11 -11.44 2.95 44.22
CA THR A 11 -10.56 2.90 43.05
C THR A 11 -11.40 3.07 41.79
N VAL A 12 -11.39 4.28 41.22
CA VAL A 12 -11.92 4.52 39.87
C VAL A 12 -10.94 3.89 38.88
N LEU A 13 -11.23 2.67 38.45
CA LEU A 13 -10.62 2.06 37.27
C LEU A 13 -11.14 2.82 36.04
N GLY A 14 -10.43 3.87 35.65
CA GLY A 14 -10.65 4.52 34.36
C GLY A 14 -10.36 3.51 33.26
N ALA A 15 -11.40 2.99 32.61
CA ALA A 15 -11.23 2.24 31.37
C ALA A 15 -10.53 3.17 30.37
N ALA A 16 -9.31 2.83 29.95
CA ALA A 16 -8.62 3.54 28.90
C ALA A 16 -9.50 3.48 27.65
N VAL A 17 -10.16 4.60 27.34
CA VAL A 17 -10.87 4.76 26.08
C VAL A 17 -9.81 4.56 25.00
N PRO A 18 -9.97 3.59 24.07
CA PRO A 18 -9.02 3.44 22.99
C PRO A 18 -8.90 4.79 22.29
N ALA A 19 -7.69 5.35 22.26
CA ALA A 19 -7.45 6.62 21.60
C ALA A 19 -7.96 6.49 20.15
N ALA A 20 -8.86 7.40 19.76
CA ALA A 20 -9.32 7.48 18.39
C ALA A 20 -8.09 7.59 17.46
N ALA A 21 -8.15 6.98 16.28
CA ALA A 21 -7.05 7.05 15.32
C ALA A 21 -6.67 8.52 15.07
N GLN A 22 -5.39 8.85 15.20
CA GLN A 22 -4.91 10.23 15.12
C GLN A 22 -5.04 10.79 13.69
N PHE A 23 -4.86 9.94 12.69
CA PHE A 23 -4.94 10.28 11.28
C PHE A 23 -5.86 9.30 10.53
N PRO A 24 -6.70 9.76 9.59
CA PRO A 24 -7.29 8.85 8.62
C PRO A 24 -6.19 8.21 7.77
N ILE A 25 -6.43 7.01 7.26
CA ILE A 25 -5.45 6.27 6.44
C ILE A 25 -5.92 6.19 4.98
N PHE A 26 -5.00 6.48 4.06
CA PHE A 26 -5.05 5.98 2.70
C PHE A 26 -4.17 4.72 2.65
N ASP A 27 -4.77 3.54 2.49
CA ASP A 27 -4.02 2.28 2.42
C ASP A 27 -3.60 2.02 0.96
N ALA A 28 -2.31 2.20 0.67
CA ALA A 28 -1.80 2.10 -0.68
C ALA A 28 -1.57 0.64 -1.14
N HIS A 29 -1.93 -0.37 -0.35
CA HIS A 29 -1.64 -1.75 -0.69
C HIS A 29 -2.66 -2.74 -0.10
N ILE A 30 -3.72 -3.03 -0.84
CA ILE A 30 -4.70 -4.08 -0.53
C ILE A 30 -4.82 -5.07 -1.68
N HIS A 31 -4.85 -6.35 -1.33
CA HIS A 31 -5.26 -7.44 -2.19
C HIS A 31 -6.57 -8.06 -1.75
N TYR A 32 -7.52 -8.17 -2.67
CA TYR A 32 -8.79 -8.85 -2.47
C TYR A 32 -8.96 -9.92 -3.55
N SER A 33 -8.10 -10.93 -3.51
CA SER A 33 -8.01 -11.99 -4.52
C SER A 33 -9.04 -13.09 -4.25
N ARG A 34 -9.07 -14.12 -5.11
CA ARG A 34 -10.09 -15.19 -5.02
C ARG A 34 -10.28 -15.80 -3.63
N PRO A 35 -9.21 -16.23 -2.92
CA PRO A 35 -9.37 -16.78 -1.57
C PRO A 35 -10.04 -15.79 -0.58
N ASP A 36 -9.80 -14.49 -0.77
CA ASP A 36 -10.30 -13.46 0.13
C ASP A 36 -11.80 -13.23 -0.07
N TRP A 37 -12.29 -13.19 -1.30
CA TRP A 37 -13.72 -13.01 -1.54
C TRP A 37 -14.55 -14.26 -1.26
N ASP A 38 -13.92 -15.44 -1.25
CA ASP A 38 -14.56 -16.69 -0.84
C ASP A 38 -14.77 -16.71 0.69
N THR A 39 -14.00 -15.92 1.44
CA THR A 39 -14.06 -15.81 2.90
C THR A 39 -14.81 -14.58 3.38
N TYR A 40 -14.53 -13.41 2.80
CA TYR A 40 -15.12 -12.13 3.15
C TYR A 40 -15.95 -11.63 1.99
N THR A 41 -17.25 -11.41 2.20
CA THR A 41 -18.06 -10.70 1.19
C THR A 41 -17.51 -9.30 0.93
N PRO A 42 -17.77 -8.68 -0.23
CA PRO A 42 -17.34 -7.32 -0.50
C PRO A 42 -17.76 -6.31 0.58
N GLU A 43 -18.98 -6.43 1.12
CA GLU A 43 -19.48 -5.61 2.23
C GLU A 43 -18.64 -5.82 3.49
N ARG A 44 -18.27 -7.07 3.79
CA ARG A 44 -17.45 -7.39 4.95
C ARG A 44 -16.04 -6.83 4.80
N ALA A 45 -15.43 -6.99 3.63
CA ALA A 45 -14.13 -6.41 3.31
C ALA A 45 -14.13 -4.89 3.48
N LEU A 46 -15.12 -4.19 2.93
CA LEU A 46 -15.28 -2.73 3.08
C LEU A 46 -15.52 -2.33 4.55
N SER A 47 -16.30 -3.11 5.30
CA SER A 47 -16.52 -2.90 6.73
C SER A 47 -15.24 -3.05 7.55
N ILE A 48 -14.37 -4.01 7.22
CA ILE A 48 -13.06 -4.17 7.87
C ILE A 48 -12.19 -2.94 7.62
N LEU A 49 -12.10 -2.48 6.37
CA LEU A 49 -11.34 -1.27 6.01
C LEU A 49 -11.87 -0.04 6.76
N ALA A 50 -13.18 0.18 6.77
CA ALA A 50 -13.80 1.30 7.48
C ALA A 50 -13.53 1.24 9.00
N ALA A 51 -13.67 0.05 9.61
CA ALA A 51 -13.38 -0.15 11.04
C ALA A 51 -11.90 0.04 11.39
N ALA A 52 -11.00 -0.11 10.42
CA ALA A 52 -9.57 0.16 10.55
C ALA A 52 -9.19 1.62 10.23
N GLY A 53 -10.17 2.52 10.04
CA GLY A 53 -9.93 3.94 9.75
C GLY A 53 -9.44 4.23 8.34
N VAL A 54 -9.56 3.26 7.42
CA VAL A 54 -9.22 3.44 6.01
C VAL A 54 -10.27 4.29 5.34
N ARG A 55 -9.84 5.45 4.85
CA ARG A 55 -10.68 6.35 4.07
C ARG A 55 -10.74 5.91 2.61
N ARG A 56 -9.59 5.54 2.05
CA ARG A 56 -9.44 5.07 0.67
C ARG A 56 -8.34 4.03 0.59
N ALA A 57 -8.43 3.13 -0.38
CA ALA A 57 -7.42 2.09 -0.58
C ALA A 57 -7.11 1.87 -2.06
N ILE A 58 -5.84 1.63 -2.38
CA ILE A 58 -5.46 0.98 -3.64
C ILE A 58 -5.79 -0.50 -3.49
N VAL A 59 -6.62 -1.02 -4.38
CA VAL A 59 -6.97 -2.44 -4.43
C VAL A 59 -6.52 -3.02 -5.75
N SER A 60 -5.85 -4.17 -5.69
CA SER A 60 -5.55 -4.99 -6.86
C SER A 60 -5.74 -6.47 -6.53
N SER A 61 -6.22 -7.26 -7.48
CA SER A 61 -6.60 -8.65 -7.23
C SER A 61 -6.09 -9.61 -8.30
N THR A 62 -5.88 -10.87 -7.90
CA THR A 62 -5.63 -11.99 -8.82
C THR A 62 -6.75 -13.03 -8.67
N PRO A 63 -7.62 -13.22 -9.69
CA PRO A 63 -7.82 -12.33 -10.84
C PRO A 63 -8.45 -10.99 -10.44
N ASP A 64 -8.51 -10.06 -11.38
CA ASP A 64 -8.95 -8.67 -11.16
C ASP A 64 -10.43 -8.51 -10.77
N ASP A 65 -11.24 -9.57 -10.87
CA ASP A 65 -12.64 -9.59 -10.44
C ASP A 65 -12.86 -9.08 -9.01
N GLY A 66 -11.90 -9.29 -8.12
CA GLY A 66 -11.98 -8.80 -6.75
C GLY A 66 -11.89 -7.29 -6.65
N THR A 67 -10.96 -6.69 -7.40
CA THR A 67 -10.85 -5.24 -7.56
C THR A 67 -12.19 -4.66 -8.01
N LEU A 68 -12.79 -5.27 -9.04
CA LEU A 68 -14.08 -4.83 -9.58
C LEU A 68 -15.21 -4.93 -8.54
N LYS A 69 -15.31 -6.04 -7.81
CA LYS A 69 -16.32 -6.24 -6.75
C LYS A 69 -16.29 -5.14 -5.68
N LEU A 70 -15.09 -4.74 -5.23
CA LEU A 70 -14.96 -3.66 -4.25
C LEU A 70 -15.19 -2.28 -4.88
N TYR A 71 -14.67 -2.06 -6.09
CA TYR A 71 -14.83 -0.78 -6.80
C TYR A 71 -16.28 -0.47 -7.15
N GLU A 72 -17.06 -1.46 -7.61
CA GLU A 72 -18.47 -1.30 -7.95
C GLU A 72 -19.32 -0.87 -6.73
N LYS A 73 -18.96 -1.33 -5.53
CA LYS A 73 -19.67 -1.00 -4.29
C LYS A 73 -19.19 0.30 -3.65
N ALA A 74 -17.91 0.63 -3.80
CA ALA A 74 -17.30 1.80 -3.16
C ALA A 74 -16.36 2.56 -4.11
N PRO A 75 -16.85 3.11 -5.24
CA PRO A 75 -16.00 3.70 -6.28
C PRO A 75 -15.23 4.95 -5.81
N LYS A 76 -15.70 5.61 -4.74
CA LYS A 76 -15.00 6.73 -4.09
C LYS A 76 -13.91 6.28 -3.10
N GLY A 77 -14.09 5.09 -2.51
CA GLY A 77 -13.19 4.51 -1.52
C GLY A 77 -12.08 3.67 -2.15
N ILE A 78 -12.33 3.07 -3.31
CA ILE A 78 -11.39 2.15 -3.95
C ILE A 78 -10.71 2.81 -5.15
N VAL A 79 -9.38 2.75 -5.15
CA VAL A 79 -8.52 3.12 -6.28
C VAL A 79 -8.11 1.82 -6.98
N PRO A 80 -8.70 1.48 -8.14
CA PRO A 80 -8.48 0.17 -8.75
C PRO A 80 -7.13 0.13 -9.47
N PHE A 81 -6.32 -0.86 -9.11
CA PHE A 81 -5.07 -1.22 -9.78
C PHE A 81 -5.24 -2.59 -10.44
N LEU A 82 -4.72 -2.73 -11.66
CA LEU A 82 -4.83 -3.95 -12.45
C LEU A 82 -3.56 -4.79 -12.33
N ARG A 83 -3.61 -5.96 -11.69
CA ARG A 83 -2.46 -6.88 -11.68
C ARG A 83 -2.25 -7.51 -13.06
N PRO A 84 -1.01 -7.79 -13.48
CA PRO A 84 -0.72 -8.53 -14.72
C PRO A 84 -0.94 -10.04 -14.58
N TYR A 85 -1.88 -10.46 -13.73
CA TYR A 85 -2.09 -11.86 -13.35
C TYR A 85 -3.54 -12.26 -13.58
N ARG A 86 -3.76 -13.19 -14.52
CA ARG A 86 -5.04 -13.91 -14.69
C ARG A 86 -5.19 -14.97 -13.62
N THR A 87 -4.08 -15.64 -13.29
CA THR A 87 -3.93 -16.58 -12.18
C THR A 87 -2.61 -16.31 -11.46
N ARG A 88 -2.38 -16.96 -10.32
CA ARG A 88 -1.09 -16.84 -9.60
C ARG A 88 0.10 -17.35 -10.43
N ASP A 89 -0.13 -18.26 -11.38
CA ASP A 89 0.93 -18.86 -12.19
C ASP A 89 1.60 -17.87 -13.14
N ASP A 90 0.89 -16.80 -13.53
CA ASP A 90 1.43 -15.74 -14.38
C ASP A 90 2.60 -14.99 -13.69
N MET A 91 2.70 -15.06 -12.35
CA MET A 91 3.68 -14.28 -11.58
C MET A 91 5.13 -14.51 -12.02
N GLY A 92 5.47 -15.74 -12.41
CA GLY A 92 6.83 -16.11 -12.83
C GLY A 92 7.18 -15.77 -14.29
N SER A 93 6.20 -15.50 -15.15
CA SER A 93 6.42 -15.43 -16.61
C SER A 93 5.76 -14.24 -17.31
N TRP A 94 4.93 -13.46 -16.60
CA TRP A 94 4.15 -12.36 -17.20
C TRP A 94 4.98 -11.35 -18.00
N HIS A 95 6.25 -11.14 -17.61
CA HIS A 95 7.16 -10.17 -18.19
C HIS A 95 7.44 -10.40 -19.69
N SER A 96 7.17 -11.61 -20.19
CA SER A 96 7.31 -12.00 -21.60
C SER A 96 6.06 -12.64 -22.22
N ASP A 97 5.00 -12.89 -21.43
CA ASP A 97 3.79 -13.56 -21.92
C ASP A 97 2.90 -12.63 -22.77
N PRO A 98 2.70 -12.91 -24.08
CA PRO A 98 1.83 -12.12 -24.94
C PRO A 98 0.34 -12.23 -24.58
N GLY A 99 -0.07 -13.30 -23.92
CA GLY A 99 -1.43 -13.48 -23.38
C GLY A 99 -1.70 -12.56 -22.18
N VAL A 100 -0.71 -12.33 -21.31
CA VAL A 100 -0.83 -11.31 -20.26
C VAL A 100 -0.94 -9.92 -20.86
N ARG A 101 -0.14 -9.62 -21.89
CA ARG A 101 -0.25 -8.34 -22.62
C ARG A 101 -1.67 -8.13 -23.15
N ALA A 102 -2.23 -9.10 -23.86
CA ALA A 102 -3.59 -9.01 -24.42
C ALA A 102 -4.64 -8.85 -23.30
N TYR A 103 -4.49 -9.56 -22.19
CA TYR A 103 -5.36 -9.42 -21.02
C TYR A 103 -5.32 -8.00 -20.43
N ILE A 104 -4.13 -7.44 -20.22
CA ILE A 104 -4.00 -6.08 -19.69
C ILE A 104 -4.63 -5.05 -20.64
N GLU A 105 -4.31 -5.12 -21.94
CA GLU A 105 -4.86 -4.20 -22.93
C GLU A 105 -6.40 -4.25 -22.99
N GLU A 106 -6.99 -5.45 -22.89
CA GLU A 106 -8.44 -5.63 -22.84
C GLU A 106 -9.05 -5.02 -21.57
N ARG A 107 -8.53 -5.37 -20.39
CA ARG A 107 -9.07 -4.86 -19.12
C ARG A 107 -8.97 -3.34 -19.05
N LEU A 108 -7.87 -2.75 -19.49
CA LEU A 108 -7.66 -1.30 -19.49
C LEU A 108 -8.67 -0.53 -20.35
N LYS A 109 -9.43 -1.17 -21.26
CA LYS A 109 -10.53 -0.51 -21.99
C LYS A 109 -11.65 -0.01 -21.07
N ARG A 110 -11.78 -0.55 -19.85
CA ARG A 110 -12.76 -0.10 -18.85
C ARG A 110 -12.53 1.33 -18.37
N GLY A 111 -11.30 1.85 -18.47
CA GLY A 111 -10.99 3.24 -18.12
C GLY A 111 -11.03 3.59 -16.63
N ILE A 112 -11.23 2.61 -15.73
CA ILE A 112 -11.34 2.86 -14.29
C ILE A 112 -9.99 2.82 -13.56
N TYR A 113 -9.01 2.09 -14.09
CA TYR A 113 -7.75 1.81 -13.40
C TYR A 113 -6.88 3.06 -13.27
N ARG A 114 -6.17 3.14 -12.14
CA ARG A 114 -5.19 4.20 -11.85
C ARG A 114 -3.75 3.70 -11.75
N GLY A 115 -3.57 2.38 -11.86
CA GLY A 115 -2.26 1.75 -11.92
C GLY A 115 -2.31 0.32 -12.40
N ILE A 116 -1.13 -0.22 -12.70
CA ILE A 116 -0.89 -1.60 -13.12
C ILE A 116 0.10 -2.22 -12.13
N GLY A 117 -0.25 -3.37 -11.59
CA GLY A 117 0.45 -4.02 -10.49
C GLY A 117 -0.50 -4.24 -9.29
N GLU A 118 -0.02 -4.75 -8.17
CA GLU A 118 1.37 -5.12 -7.90
C GLU A 118 1.91 -6.24 -8.82
N PHE A 119 3.12 -6.08 -9.34
CA PHE A 119 3.85 -7.09 -10.11
C PHE A 119 5.23 -7.41 -9.52
N HIS A 120 5.77 -8.56 -9.91
CA HIS A 120 7.07 -9.09 -9.51
C HIS A 120 7.94 -9.35 -10.74
N LEU A 121 9.23 -9.01 -10.68
CA LEU A 121 10.22 -9.39 -11.68
C LEU A 121 11.64 -9.28 -11.11
N GLY A 122 12.59 -10.02 -11.67
CA GLY A 122 14.00 -9.76 -11.45
C GLY A 122 14.52 -8.68 -12.39
N ALA A 123 15.65 -8.05 -12.06
CA ALA A 123 16.23 -6.99 -12.90
C ALA A 123 16.47 -7.43 -14.36
N ALA A 124 16.86 -8.69 -14.60
CA ALA A 124 17.06 -9.23 -15.94
C ALA A 124 15.80 -9.14 -16.82
N ASP A 125 14.62 -9.28 -16.21
CA ASP A 125 13.33 -9.35 -16.90
C ASP A 125 12.68 -7.97 -17.10
N ALA A 126 13.26 -6.90 -16.52
CA ALA A 126 12.73 -5.53 -16.61
C ALA A 126 12.62 -5.01 -18.06
N SER A 127 13.42 -5.57 -18.98
CA SER A 127 13.39 -5.28 -20.42
C SER A 127 12.53 -6.25 -21.24
N GLY A 128 11.76 -7.13 -20.58
CA GLY A 128 10.87 -8.08 -21.23
C GLY A 128 9.83 -7.39 -22.13
N PRO A 129 9.41 -8.02 -23.23
CA PRO A 129 8.54 -7.38 -24.23
C PRO A 129 7.17 -6.99 -23.65
N THR A 130 6.61 -7.79 -22.74
CA THR A 130 5.34 -7.48 -22.09
C THR A 130 5.51 -6.35 -21.07
N VAL A 131 6.62 -6.32 -20.31
CA VAL A 131 6.95 -5.20 -19.40
C VAL A 131 7.05 -3.90 -20.17
N LYS A 132 7.81 -3.89 -21.28
CA LYS A 132 7.99 -2.70 -22.12
C LYS A 132 6.64 -2.17 -22.60
N ARG A 133 5.79 -3.04 -23.14
CA ARG A 133 4.47 -2.63 -23.63
C ARG A 133 3.58 -2.07 -22.52
N ILE A 134 3.58 -2.70 -21.35
CA ILE A 134 2.81 -2.24 -20.19
C ILE A 134 3.33 -0.89 -19.68
N ALA A 135 4.64 -0.68 -19.67
CA ALA A 135 5.24 0.60 -19.30
C ALA A 135 4.90 1.73 -20.29
N GLU A 136 4.90 1.45 -21.60
CA GLU A 136 4.43 2.39 -22.62
C GLU A 136 2.97 2.79 -22.38
N LEU A 137 2.09 1.79 -22.19
CA LEU A 137 0.67 2.03 -21.87
C LEU A 137 0.47 2.83 -20.59
N ALA A 138 1.25 2.52 -19.54
CA ALA A 138 1.19 3.25 -18.28
C ALA A 138 1.60 4.72 -18.46
N GLY A 139 2.67 4.98 -19.22
CA GLY A 139 3.11 6.34 -19.54
C GLY A 139 2.12 7.12 -20.41
N GLU A 140 1.50 6.49 -21.40
CA GLU A 140 0.49 7.09 -22.28
C GLU A 140 -0.79 7.48 -21.53
N ARG A 141 -1.14 6.71 -20.49
CA ARG A 141 -2.40 6.85 -19.75
C ARG A 141 -2.25 7.48 -18.37
N ASP A 142 -1.05 7.96 -18.03
CA ASP A 142 -0.68 8.45 -16.68
C ASP A 142 -1.09 7.48 -15.55
N LEU A 143 -0.81 6.18 -15.77
CA LEU A 143 -1.02 5.13 -14.78
C LEU A 143 0.26 4.90 -13.98
N PHE A 144 0.11 4.57 -12.70
CA PHE A 144 1.21 4.05 -11.93
C PHE A 144 1.59 2.62 -12.34
N MET A 145 2.85 2.28 -12.14
CA MET A 145 3.30 0.89 -12.08
C MET A 145 3.69 0.55 -10.64
N GLN A 146 2.96 -0.38 -10.01
CA GLN A 146 3.26 -0.85 -8.66
C GLN A 146 4.18 -2.06 -8.71
N ALA A 147 5.42 -1.89 -8.24
CA ALA A 147 6.49 -2.85 -8.39
C ALA A 147 6.90 -3.44 -7.04
N HIS A 148 6.74 -4.76 -6.88
CA HIS A 148 7.34 -5.55 -5.82
C HIS A 148 8.62 -6.18 -6.34
N VAL A 149 9.70 -5.43 -6.19
CA VAL A 149 11.03 -5.78 -6.71
C VAL A 149 12.11 -5.23 -5.78
N ASP A 150 13.34 -5.73 -5.87
CA ASP A 150 14.47 -5.18 -5.12
C ASP A 150 14.93 -3.80 -5.64
N ASP A 151 15.92 -3.22 -4.97
CA ASP A 151 16.51 -1.92 -5.32
C ASP A 151 17.18 -1.91 -6.70
N VAL A 152 17.83 -3.01 -7.09
CA VAL A 152 18.47 -3.17 -8.40
C VAL A 152 17.43 -3.15 -9.52
N ALA A 153 16.34 -3.89 -9.36
CA ALA A 153 15.27 -3.99 -10.33
C ALA A 153 14.45 -2.70 -10.43
N ILE A 154 14.12 -2.03 -9.31
CA ILE A 154 13.40 -0.74 -9.38
C ILE A 154 14.27 0.34 -10.05
N GLU A 155 15.57 0.41 -9.75
CA GLU A 155 16.49 1.35 -10.42
C GLU A 155 16.51 1.11 -11.93
N ARG A 156 16.57 -0.16 -12.33
CA ARG A 156 16.53 -0.53 -13.75
C ARG A 156 15.22 -0.15 -14.42
N LEU A 157 14.07 -0.39 -13.77
CA LEU A 157 12.76 0.01 -14.27
C LEU A 157 12.65 1.53 -14.44
N LEU A 158 13.09 2.30 -13.44
CA LEU A 158 13.11 3.76 -13.48
C LEU A 158 14.02 4.31 -14.59
N THR A 159 15.13 3.63 -14.85
CA THR A 159 16.08 3.98 -15.92
C THR A 159 15.54 3.66 -17.30
N LEU A 160 14.93 2.49 -17.48
CA LEU A 160 14.36 2.06 -18.76
C LEU A 160 13.09 2.85 -19.13
N TYR A 161 12.28 3.20 -18.13
CA TYR A 161 10.95 3.78 -18.32
C TYR A 161 10.80 5.14 -17.60
N PRO A 162 11.62 6.16 -17.92
CA PRO A 162 11.64 7.44 -17.20
C PRO A 162 10.35 8.28 -17.36
N LYS A 163 9.45 7.86 -18.26
CA LYS A 163 8.12 8.47 -18.40
C LYS A 163 7.13 7.97 -17.36
N VAL A 164 7.31 6.76 -16.83
CA VAL A 164 6.38 6.10 -15.92
C VAL A 164 6.56 6.57 -14.48
N ARG A 165 5.45 6.61 -13.73
CA ARG A 165 5.42 6.82 -12.29
C ARG A 165 5.39 5.46 -11.60
N PHE A 166 6.32 5.21 -10.69
CA PHE A 166 6.42 3.92 -10.01
C PHE A 166 5.98 4.06 -8.56
N LEU A 167 5.20 3.09 -8.07
CA LEU A 167 4.93 2.87 -6.65
C LEU A 167 5.72 1.62 -6.23
N TRP A 168 6.83 1.82 -5.54
CA TRP A 168 7.72 0.75 -5.12
C TRP A 168 7.20 0.12 -3.82
N ALA A 169 6.70 -1.10 -3.93
CA ALA A 169 6.09 -1.84 -2.84
C ALA A 169 7.13 -2.18 -1.77
N HIS A 170 6.74 -1.99 -0.51
CA HIS A 170 7.55 -2.29 0.67
C HIS A 170 8.95 -1.67 0.67
N ALA A 171 9.22 -0.63 -0.12
CA ALA A 171 10.60 -0.16 -0.38
C ALA A 171 11.58 -1.32 -0.65
N GLY A 172 11.18 -2.27 -1.51
CA GLY A 172 11.99 -3.42 -1.90
C GLY A 172 12.16 -4.49 -0.82
N MET A 173 11.26 -4.48 0.18
CA MET A 173 11.18 -5.38 1.33
C MET A 173 12.36 -5.25 2.32
N SER A 174 13.59 -5.13 1.83
CA SER A 174 14.82 -5.12 2.65
C SER A 174 15.76 -3.96 2.37
N SER A 175 15.43 -3.04 1.46
CA SER A 175 16.32 -1.90 1.18
C SER A 175 16.37 -0.96 2.38
N SER A 176 17.58 -0.61 2.82
CA SER A 176 17.79 0.31 3.95
C SER A 176 17.25 1.71 3.63
N ALA A 177 16.96 2.50 4.67
CA ALA A 177 16.60 3.90 4.52
C ALA A 177 17.63 4.65 3.64
N VAL A 178 18.93 4.45 3.87
CA VAL A 178 19.99 5.07 3.05
C VAL A 178 19.84 4.75 1.56
N THR A 179 19.59 3.49 1.19
CA THR A 179 19.36 3.09 -0.21
C THR A 179 18.11 3.74 -0.79
N VAL A 180 17.00 3.71 -0.04
CA VAL A 180 15.74 4.34 -0.44
C VAL A 180 15.93 5.84 -0.69
N GLY A 181 16.66 6.54 0.19
CA GLY A 181 16.98 7.95 0.07
C GLY A 181 17.77 8.29 -1.19
N LYS A 182 18.77 7.48 -1.56
CA LYS A 182 19.55 7.64 -2.79
C LYS A 182 18.68 7.50 -4.04
N LEU A 183 17.78 6.52 -4.05
CA LEU A 183 16.87 6.29 -5.17
C LEU A 183 15.84 7.44 -5.31
N LEU A 184 15.28 7.91 -4.19
CA LEU A 184 14.34 9.04 -4.20
C LEU A 184 14.97 10.34 -4.71
N GLU A 185 16.24 10.58 -4.36
CA GLU A 185 17.01 11.74 -4.82
C GLU A 185 17.28 11.69 -6.33
N ARG A 186 17.64 10.52 -6.84
CA ARG A 186 17.96 10.33 -8.26
C ARG A 186 16.72 10.27 -9.16
N PHE A 187 15.61 9.73 -8.67
CA PHE A 187 14.43 9.42 -9.48
C PHE A 187 13.18 10.16 -8.99
N PRO A 188 12.81 11.32 -9.57
CA PRO A 188 11.67 12.12 -9.10
C PRO A 188 10.30 11.47 -9.28
N LYS A 189 10.20 10.42 -10.12
CA LYS A 189 8.94 9.68 -10.37
C LYS A 189 8.75 8.44 -9.51
N LEU A 190 9.67 8.18 -8.58
CA LEU A 190 9.57 7.07 -7.64
C LEU A 190 8.68 7.45 -6.45
N TRP A 191 7.75 6.59 -6.09
CA TRP A 191 6.99 6.68 -4.85
C TRP A 191 7.23 5.42 -4.06
N VAL A 192 7.18 5.52 -2.75
CA VAL A 192 7.49 4.40 -1.86
C VAL A 192 6.28 4.05 -1.04
N GLU A 193 5.96 2.76 -1.00
CA GLU A 193 4.91 2.17 -0.20
C GLU A 193 5.56 1.34 0.92
N LEU A 194 5.05 1.45 2.16
CA LEU A 194 5.72 0.97 3.38
C LEU A 194 5.10 -0.28 4.01
N ALA A 195 4.16 -0.96 3.34
CA ALA A 195 3.57 -2.19 3.84
C ALA A 195 4.68 -3.18 4.21
N LEU A 196 4.47 -3.91 5.29
CA LEU A 196 5.34 -4.97 5.81
C LEU A 196 6.71 -4.50 6.32
N ARG A 197 7.02 -3.21 6.27
CA ARG A 197 8.30 -2.68 6.76
C ARG A 197 8.33 -2.55 8.27
N THR A 198 9.00 -3.50 8.91
CA THR A 198 9.14 -3.57 10.37
C THR A 198 10.30 -2.72 10.91
N ASP A 199 11.27 -2.38 10.06
CA ASP A 199 12.43 -1.55 10.39
C ASP A 199 12.15 -0.04 10.37
N VAL A 200 10.99 0.38 9.85
CA VAL A 200 10.56 1.80 9.92
C VAL A 200 10.40 2.23 11.38
N ALA A 201 9.82 1.36 12.20
CA ALA A 201 9.62 1.65 13.61
C ALA A 201 9.77 0.38 14.47
N PRO A 202 10.99 -0.15 14.63
CA PRO A 202 11.23 -1.36 15.40
C PRO A 202 10.75 -1.16 16.84
N GLY A 203 9.88 -2.06 17.31
CA GLY A 203 9.26 -1.95 18.65
C GLY A 203 8.34 -0.73 18.83
N GLY A 204 7.91 -0.09 17.74
CA GLY A 204 7.06 1.11 17.77
C GLY A 204 7.81 2.44 17.85
N THR A 205 9.13 2.44 17.99
CA THR A 205 9.95 3.65 17.97
C THR A 205 10.42 3.93 16.55
N LEU A 206 10.07 5.11 16.01
CA LEU A 206 10.46 5.51 14.66
C LEU A 206 11.98 5.56 14.53
N ASP A 207 12.51 4.84 13.55
CA ASP A 207 13.94 4.80 13.27
C ASP A 207 14.46 6.19 12.83
N PRO A 208 15.61 6.66 13.32
CA PRO A 208 16.14 7.98 12.99
C PRO A 208 16.44 8.20 11.50
N GLU A 209 16.89 7.18 10.77
CA GLU A 209 17.17 7.31 9.34
C GLU A 209 15.87 7.40 8.55
N TRP A 210 14.89 6.56 8.87
CA TRP A 210 13.54 6.65 8.32
C TRP A 210 12.88 7.99 8.60
N ARG A 211 12.99 8.48 9.84
CA ARG A 211 12.51 9.81 10.23
C ARG A 211 13.13 10.91 9.36
N ALA A 212 14.45 10.87 9.15
CA ALA A 212 15.14 11.87 8.34
C ALA A 212 14.64 11.86 6.89
N LEU A 213 14.39 10.69 6.31
CA LEU A 213 13.83 10.57 4.96
C LEU A 213 12.41 11.09 4.86
N PHE A 214 11.54 10.74 5.82
CA PHE A 214 10.17 11.23 5.85
C PHE A 214 10.12 12.75 5.95
N VAL A 215 11.01 13.36 6.73
CA VAL A 215 11.11 14.83 6.81
C VAL A 215 11.71 15.44 5.55
N LYS A 216 12.70 14.80 4.91
CA LYS A 216 13.32 15.30 3.67
C LYS A 216 12.37 15.19 2.47
N TYR A 217 11.57 14.12 2.40
CA TYR A 217 10.67 13.79 1.29
C TYR A 217 9.26 13.44 1.78
N PRO A 218 8.56 14.36 2.49
CA PRO A 218 7.25 14.07 3.10
C PRO A 218 6.19 13.70 2.07
N ASP A 219 6.44 14.05 0.81
CA ASP A 219 5.50 13.98 -0.28
C ASP A 219 5.79 12.78 -1.22
N ARG A 220 6.58 11.80 -0.77
CA ARG A 220 7.04 10.63 -1.57
C ARG A 220 6.74 9.25 -0.98
N PHE A 221 6.09 9.20 0.19
CA PHE A 221 5.77 7.96 0.89
C PHE A 221 4.26 7.76 1.08
N LEU A 222 3.84 6.50 1.07
CA LEU A 222 2.51 6.03 1.44
C LEU A 222 2.65 4.84 2.38
N VAL A 223 1.65 4.66 3.24
CA VAL A 223 1.48 3.45 4.05
C VAL A 223 0.53 2.47 3.36
N GLY A 224 0.63 1.20 3.72
CA GLY A 224 -0.31 0.18 3.29
C GLY A 224 -0.17 -1.08 4.15
N THR A 225 -1.07 -2.05 3.95
CA THR A 225 -1.09 -3.27 4.78
C THR A 225 -0.59 -4.53 4.06
N ASP A 226 -0.80 -4.61 2.75
CA ASP A 226 -0.55 -5.77 1.89
C ASP A 226 -1.24 -7.07 2.36
N THR A 227 -2.51 -7.19 1.98
CA THR A 227 -3.34 -8.36 2.27
C THR A 227 -3.12 -9.53 1.31
N TRP A 228 -1.85 -9.90 1.04
CA TRP A 228 -1.46 -10.94 0.07
C TRP A 228 -2.00 -12.36 0.36
N VAL A 229 -2.47 -12.61 1.60
CA VAL A 229 -3.22 -13.80 2.03
C VAL A 229 -4.40 -13.42 2.92
N THR A 230 -5.42 -14.27 2.96
CA THR A 230 -6.70 -13.99 3.62
C THR A 230 -6.60 -13.66 5.11
N SER A 231 -5.69 -14.30 5.85
CA SER A 231 -5.48 -13.99 7.28
C SER A 231 -4.96 -12.58 7.53
N ARG A 232 -4.38 -11.90 6.53
CA ARG A 232 -3.94 -10.51 6.66
C ARG A 232 -5.09 -9.53 6.89
N TRP A 233 -6.29 -9.86 6.41
CA TRP A 233 -7.47 -9.02 6.64
C TRP A 233 -7.81 -8.86 8.12
N GLU A 234 -7.47 -9.85 8.94
CA GLU A 234 -7.73 -9.84 10.40
C GLU A 234 -6.85 -8.83 11.13
N VAL A 235 -5.66 -8.54 10.60
CA VAL A 235 -4.65 -7.70 11.27
C VAL A 235 -4.59 -6.26 10.75
N ILE A 236 -5.40 -5.88 9.75
CA ILE A 236 -5.39 -4.51 9.17
C ILE A 236 -5.51 -3.45 10.27
N ARG A 237 -6.44 -3.63 11.21
CA ARG A 237 -6.64 -2.67 12.31
C ARG A 237 -5.41 -2.54 13.20
N ASP A 238 -4.77 -3.65 13.55
CA ASP A 238 -3.61 -3.65 14.45
C ASP A 238 -2.37 -3.12 13.71
N TYR A 239 -2.24 -3.42 12.42
CA TYR A 239 -1.24 -2.85 11.53
C TYR A 239 -1.37 -1.31 11.46
N HIS A 240 -2.58 -0.80 11.20
CA HIS A 240 -2.82 0.64 11.21
C HIS A 240 -2.58 1.26 12.59
N ARG A 241 -2.91 0.59 13.69
CA ARG A 241 -2.56 1.10 15.02
C ARG A 241 -1.04 1.27 15.18
N ALA A 242 -0.25 0.30 14.73
CA ALA A 242 1.21 0.44 14.74
C ALA A 242 1.70 1.60 13.85
N VAL A 243 1.05 1.80 12.69
CA VAL A 243 1.31 2.95 11.82
C VAL A 243 1.02 4.29 12.52
N GLN A 244 -0.11 4.40 13.22
CA GLN A 244 -0.44 5.62 13.98
C GLN A 244 0.63 5.96 15.03
N VAL A 245 1.20 4.95 15.70
CA VAL A 245 2.20 5.14 16.76
C VAL A 245 3.46 5.83 16.22
N TRP A 246 4.00 5.38 15.08
CA TRP A 246 5.21 6.01 14.54
C TRP A 246 4.92 7.28 13.75
N LEU A 247 3.74 7.41 13.13
CA LEU A 247 3.31 8.68 12.54
C LEU A 247 3.22 9.80 13.59
N GLY A 248 2.80 9.47 14.82
CA GLY A 248 2.76 10.42 15.94
C GLY A 248 4.13 10.96 16.38
N GLN A 249 5.24 10.36 15.91
CA GLN A 249 6.61 10.79 16.22
C GLN A 249 7.19 11.74 15.15
N LEU A 250 6.42 12.03 14.10
CA LEU A 250 6.77 12.97 13.04
C LEU A 250 6.13 14.36 13.28
N PRO A 251 6.66 15.43 12.65
CA PRO A 251 5.91 16.67 12.50
C PRO A 251 4.55 16.37 11.87
N ARG A 252 3.50 17.06 12.35
CA ARG A 252 2.10 16.74 12.02
C ARG A 252 1.82 16.78 10.52
N ASP A 253 2.37 17.76 9.81
CA ASP A 253 2.23 17.93 8.37
C ASP A 253 2.87 16.78 7.58
N VAL A 254 4.04 16.29 8.01
CA VAL A 254 4.69 15.09 7.45
C VAL A 254 3.85 13.84 7.72
N ALA A 255 3.38 13.67 8.96
CA ALA A 255 2.53 12.55 9.34
C ALA A 255 1.25 12.50 8.49
N GLU A 256 0.54 13.62 8.34
CA GLU A 256 -0.67 13.72 7.51
C GLU A 256 -0.37 13.47 6.02
N SER A 257 0.80 13.90 5.53
CA SER A 257 1.25 13.65 4.16
C SER A 257 1.33 12.15 3.88
N ILE A 258 2.06 11.43 4.72
CA ILE A 258 2.30 9.99 4.58
C ILE A 258 1.04 9.16 4.89
N ALA A 259 0.26 9.57 5.90
CA ALA A 259 -0.94 8.86 6.33
C ALA A 259 -2.03 8.84 5.26
N TRP A 260 -2.28 9.97 4.58
CA TRP A 260 -3.38 10.04 3.62
C TRP A 260 -3.29 11.10 2.52
N LYS A 261 -2.70 12.28 2.78
CA LYS A 261 -2.75 13.38 1.79
C LYS A 261 -2.00 13.05 0.51
N ASN A 262 -0.90 12.29 0.59
CA ASN A 262 -0.18 11.82 -0.58
C ASN A 262 -1.05 10.94 -1.47
N GLY A 263 -1.74 9.94 -0.88
CA GLY A 263 -2.67 9.08 -1.62
C GLY A 263 -3.82 9.88 -2.26
N GLU A 264 -4.40 10.83 -1.54
CA GLU A 264 -5.46 11.68 -2.10
C GLU A 264 -4.97 12.58 -3.24
N ARG A 265 -3.78 13.18 -3.10
CA ARG A 265 -3.15 14.00 -4.15
C ARG A 265 -2.86 13.20 -5.41
N LEU A 266 -2.39 11.95 -5.25
CA LEU A 266 -2.03 11.11 -6.38
C LEU A 266 -3.23 10.53 -7.12
N PHE A 267 -4.31 10.27 -6.40
CA PHE A 267 -5.49 9.61 -6.93
C PHE A 267 -6.75 10.44 -6.62
N PRO A 268 -6.90 11.65 -7.19
CA PRO A 268 -8.08 12.48 -6.95
C PRO A 268 -9.38 11.77 -7.40
N GLN A 269 -10.50 12.14 -6.79
CA GLN A 269 -11.84 11.68 -7.20
C GLN A 269 -12.34 12.41 -8.43
#